data_AF-A0A3S5HTI1-F1
#
_entry.id   AF-A0A3S5HTI1-F1
#
_cell.length_a   1.000
_cell.length_b   1.000
_cell.length_c   1.000
_cell.angle_alpha   90.00
_cell.angle_beta   90.00
_cell.angle_gamma   90.00
#
_symmetry.space_group_name_H-M   'P 1'
#
loop_
_entity.id
_entity.type
_entity.pdbx_description
1 polymer ?
#
loop_
_entity_poly.entity_id
_entity_poly.type
_entity_poly.pdbx_seq_one_letter_code
_entity_poly.pdbx_strand_id
1 'polypeptide(L)'
;MTSNMIYRIRRSGTLDWPIKVPTPEGPHFVYHQARHLFLGRSGRGPLHVAWDTNLLLDYFDHGAALWDNESLAERCPGEYGEELEALQVIISLWVVRDIRFHILEGTIADSRTPLSDERRARRRQAWREFCDALALVADDESLRIDTLLLPRSALQNALAMVPAGNDRRLVAEAVQSRLHVFLTRDKGVLAAKEALRPFGLLIMSPGDLLEALAAAGAIHCLLDRRHLYWPMPDQQRVSHLIRALDPTEFRA
;
A
#
# COMPACT_ATOMS: atom_id res chain seq x y z
N MET A 1 -0.03 24.71 -14.00
CA MET A 1 -1.42 24.19 -14.10
C MET A 1 -1.36 22.75 -13.64
N THR A 2 -1.80 22.51 -12.41
CA THR A 2 -1.57 21.31 -11.61
C THR A 2 -2.17 20.04 -12.23
N SER A 3 -1.34 19.18 -12.79
CA SER A 3 -1.71 17.89 -13.37
C SER A 3 -1.86 16.78 -12.32
N ASN A 4 -2.72 16.97 -11.30
CA ASN A 4 -2.99 15.95 -10.29
C ASN A 4 -3.83 14.81 -10.91
N MET A 5 -3.46 13.54 -10.70
CA MET A 5 -4.19 12.37 -11.20
C MET A 5 -5.66 12.35 -10.74
N ILE A 6 -5.96 12.72 -9.49
CA ILE A 6 -7.33 12.84 -8.98
C ILE A 6 -8.08 13.97 -9.70
N TYR A 7 -7.41 15.07 -10.01
CA TYR A 7 -7.98 16.17 -10.80
C TYR A 7 -8.20 15.75 -12.26
N ARG A 8 -7.29 14.98 -12.87
CA ARG A 8 -7.46 14.38 -14.20
C ARG A 8 -8.62 13.39 -14.24
N ILE A 9 -8.74 12.52 -13.24
CA ILE A 9 -9.87 11.57 -13.11
C ILE A 9 -11.20 12.32 -12.94
N ARG A 10 -11.24 13.39 -12.14
CA ARG A 10 -12.44 14.21 -11.98
C ARG A 10 -12.80 15.04 -13.23
N ARG A 11 -11.79 15.51 -13.97
CA ARG A 11 -11.96 16.42 -15.13
C ARG A 11 -12.20 15.68 -16.44
N SER A 12 -11.68 14.47 -16.60
CA SER A 12 -11.93 13.69 -17.82
C SER A 12 -13.41 13.33 -17.91
N GLY A 13 -14.10 13.05 -16.80
CA GLY A 13 -15.50 12.59 -16.81
C GLY A 13 -15.73 11.25 -17.55
N THR A 14 -14.69 10.77 -18.24
CA THR A 14 -14.60 9.58 -19.06
C THR A 14 -13.28 8.92 -18.70
N LEU A 15 -13.34 8.10 -17.68
CA LEU A 15 -12.79 6.78 -17.91
C LEU A 15 -14.03 5.93 -18.09
N ASP A 16 -14.11 5.29 -19.25
CA ASP A 16 -14.99 4.16 -19.47
C ASP A 16 -14.52 3.02 -18.54
N TRP A 17 -14.73 3.20 -17.23
CA TRP A 17 -14.60 2.11 -16.28
C TRP A 17 -15.70 1.11 -16.62
N PRO A 18 -15.36 -0.18 -16.73
CA PRO A 18 -16.32 -1.18 -17.15
C PRO A 18 -17.57 -1.12 -16.27
N ILE A 19 -18.67 -1.10 -17.00
CA ILE A 19 -20.08 -1.07 -16.60
C ILE A 19 -20.30 -2.00 -15.38
N LYS A 20 -20.76 -1.39 -14.26
CA LYS A 20 -21.12 -2.00 -12.96
C LYS A 20 -19.96 -2.37 -12.03
N VAL A 21 -19.13 -1.39 -11.67
CA VAL A 21 -18.30 -1.50 -10.46
C VAL A 21 -19.23 -1.50 -9.21
N PRO A 22 -19.10 -2.48 -8.29
CA PRO A 22 -19.98 -2.57 -7.13
C PRO A 22 -19.81 -1.33 -6.23
N THR A 23 -20.93 -0.75 -5.83
CA THR A 23 -20.92 0.31 -4.83
C THR A 23 -20.48 -0.29 -3.49
N PRO A 24 -19.45 0.26 -2.83
CA PRO A 24 -18.97 -0.34 -1.61
C PRO A 24 -19.96 -0.12 -0.45
N GLU A 25 -20.25 -1.20 0.28
CA GLU A 25 -21.21 -1.23 1.41
C GLU A 25 -20.74 -0.40 2.61
N GLY A 26 -19.42 -0.19 2.74
CA GLY A 26 -18.79 0.47 3.88
C GLY A 26 -17.28 0.72 3.64
N PRO A 27 -16.54 1.18 4.67
CA PRO A 27 -15.10 1.38 4.57
C PRO A 27 -14.35 0.05 4.39
N HIS A 28 -14.88 -1.05 4.92
CA HIS A 28 -14.37 -2.42 4.75
C HIS A 28 -14.54 -2.93 3.32
N PHE A 29 -13.94 -4.09 3.04
CA PHE A 29 -14.06 -4.80 1.78
C PHE A 29 -14.92 -6.05 1.96
N VAL A 30 -15.74 -6.35 0.96
CA VAL A 30 -16.50 -7.59 0.87
C VAL A 30 -15.75 -8.53 -0.06
N TYR A 31 -15.05 -9.52 0.49
CA TYR A 31 -13.99 -10.23 -0.24
C TYR A 31 -14.50 -10.96 -1.49
N HIS A 32 -15.72 -11.50 -1.45
CA HIS A 32 -16.30 -12.21 -2.59
C HIS A 32 -16.68 -11.30 -3.76
N GLN A 33 -16.85 -9.98 -3.54
CA GLN A 33 -17.15 -8.99 -4.58
C GLN A 33 -15.86 -8.54 -5.31
N ALA A 34 -14.69 -8.73 -4.70
CA ALA A 34 -13.39 -8.35 -5.24
C ALA A 34 -12.43 -9.57 -5.27
N ARG A 35 -12.86 -10.66 -5.90
CA ARG A 35 -12.11 -11.94 -5.91
C ARG A 35 -10.69 -11.80 -6.49
N HIS A 36 -10.49 -10.86 -7.41
CA HIS A 36 -9.17 -10.56 -7.98
C HIS A 36 -8.19 -10.03 -6.95
N LEU A 37 -8.67 -9.31 -5.93
CA LEU A 37 -7.88 -8.69 -4.86
C LEU A 37 -7.74 -9.61 -3.63
N PHE A 38 -8.72 -10.48 -3.37
CA PHE A 38 -8.73 -11.32 -2.17
C PHE A 38 -8.47 -12.81 -2.43
N LEU A 39 -8.20 -13.19 -3.68
CA LEU A 39 -7.77 -14.55 -4.08
C LEU A 39 -8.69 -15.68 -3.59
N GLY A 40 -10.01 -15.43 -3.61
CA GLY A 40 -11.02 -16.41 -3.23
C GLY A 40 -11.36 -16.44 -1.73
N ARG A 41 -10.76 -15.58 -0.90
CA ARG A 41 -11.21 -15.38 0.49
C ARG A 41 -12.68 -14.95 0.53
N SER A 42 -13.39 -15.35 1.59
CA SER A 42 -14.80 -15.05 1.82
C SER A 42 -14.97 -14.15 3.04
N GLY A 43 -16.16 -13.58 3.25
CA GLY A 43 -16.41 -12.69 4.38
C GLY A 43 -16.18 -11.20 4.07
N ARG A 44 -15.93 -10.43 5.13
CA ARG A 44 -15.83 -8.97 5.12
C ARG A 44 -14.69 -8.53 6.03
N GLY A 45 -13.93 -7.52 5.63
CA GLY A 45 -12.84 -7.02 6.46
C GLY A 45 -11.89 -6.06 5.74
N PRO A 46 -10.75 -5.73 6.38
CA PRO A 46 -9.74 -4.84 5.83
C PRO A 46 -8.99 -5.43 4.62
N LEU A 47 -8.31 -4.57 3.87
CA LEU A 47 -7.25 -4.96 2.96
C LEU A 47 -5.89 -4.88 3.68
N HIS A 48 -5.20 -6.01 3.86
CA HIS A 48 -3.86 -6.06 4.46
C HIS A 48 -2.76 -5.96 3.40
N VAL A 49 -1.92 -4.93 3.49
CA VAL A 49 -0.88 -4.63 2.50
C VAL A 49 0.47 -4.49 3.21
N ALA A 50 1.44 -5.34 2.89
CA ALA A 50 2.83 -5.12 3.28
C ALA A 50 3.52 -4.13 2.33
N TRP A 51 4.31 -3.22 2.88
CA TRP A 51 5.18 -2.36 2.09
C TRP A 51 6.59 -2.92 2.05
N ASP A 52 7.16 -2.94 0.85
CA ASP A 52 8.59 -3.12 0.64
C ASP A 52 9.38 -1.89 1.16
N THR A 53 10.64 -2.13 1.53
CA THR A 53 11.61 -1.14 2.01
C THR A 53 11.75 0.02 1.03
N ASN A 54 11.83 -0.28 -0.27
CA ASN A 54 12.03 0.73 -1.30
C ASN A 54 10.86 1.72 -1.36
N LEU A 55 9.63 1.25 -1.21
CA LEU A 55 8.44 2.12 -1.18
C LEU A 55 8.39 3.01 0.06
N LEU A 56 8.89 2.52 1.20
CA LEU A 56 9.01 3.35 2.40
C LEU A 56 10.05 4.45 2.21
N LEU A 57 11.18 4.14 1.58
CA LEU A 57 12.19 5.15 1.23
C LEU A 57 11.62 6.19 0.26
N ASP A 58 10.89 5.75 -0.78
CA ASP A 58 10.22 6.65 -1.72
C ASP A 58 9.22 7.55 -1.00
N TYR A 59 8.44 7.01 -0.06
CA TYR A 59 7.52 7.79 0.74
C TYR A 59 8.22 8.80 1.64
N PHE A 60 9.39 8.48 2.22
CA PHE A 60 10.13 9.47 2.99
C PHE A 60 10.78 10.55 2.11
N ASP A 61 11.25 10.18 0.93
CA ASP A 61 11.94 11.11 0.04
C ASP A 61 10.95 12.03 -0.72
N HIS A 62 9.73 11.55 -0.99
CA HIS A 62 8.71 12.26 -1.78
C HIS A 62 7.39 12.56 -1.03
N GLY A 63 7.25 12.10 0.21
CA GLY A 63 6.03 12.20 1.02
C GLY A 63 5.50 13.62 1.20
N ALA A 64 6.36 14.58 1.51
CA ALA A 64 5.91 15.97 1.64
C ALA A 64 5.20 16.47 0.37
N ALA A 65 5.78 16.17 -0.80
CA ALA A 65 5.18 16.50 -2.09
C ALA A 65 3.92 15.69 -2.42
N LEU A 66 3.82 14.45 -1.90
CA LEU A 66 2.59 13.65 -1.94
C LEU A 66 1.43 14.35 -1.20
N TRP A 67 1.68 15.07 -0.10
CA TRP A 67 0.63 15.75 0.67
C TRP A 67 0.35 17.19 0.20
N ASP A 68 1.37 17.89 -0.33
CA ASP A 68 1.26 19.28 -0.78
C ASP A 68 0.59 19.43 -2.17
N ASN A 69 0.00 18.36 -2.71
CA ASN A 69 -0.65 18.34 -4.04
C ASN A 69 0.28 18.74 -5.19
N GLU A 70 1.59 18.58 -5.04
CA GLU A 70 2.54 18.75 -6.14
C GLU A 70 2.38 17.62 -7.16
N SER A 71 2.52 17.91 -8.46
CA SER A 71 2.51 16.83 -9.46
C SER A 71 3.83 16.09 -9.43
N LEU A 72 3.81 14.85 -8.94
CA LEU A 72 5.00 14.00 -8.89
C LEU A 72 5.40 13.49 -10.26
N ALA A 73 4.45 13.29 -11.19
CA ALA A 73 4.79 13.01 -12.58
C ALA A 73 5.55 14.16 -13.25
N GLU A 74 5.32 15.41 -12.85
CA GLU A 74 6.08 16.57 -13.34
C GLU A 74 7.49 16.63 -12.71
N ARG A 75 7.63 16.23 -11.43
CA ARG A 75 8.94 16.23 -10.72
C ARG A 75 9.82 15.03 -11.08
N CYS A 76 9.20 13.88 -11.34
CA CYS A 76 9.85 12.62 -11.66
C CYS A 76 9.18 12.02 -12.92
N PRO A 77 9.49 12.50 -14.12
CA PRO A 77 8.81 12.07 -15.34
C PRO A 77 9.07 10.58 -15.65
N GLY A 78 8.05 9.92 -16.21
CA GLY A 78 8.08 8.51 -16.63
C GLY A 78 7.41 7.56 -15.65
N GLU A 79 7.61 6.25 -15.85
CA GLU A 79 6.97 5.17 -15.08
C GLU A 79 7.13 5.35 -13.56
N TYR A 80 8.27 5.89 -13.12
CA TYR A 80 8.53 6.12 -11.69
C TYR A 80 7.56 7.14 -11.07
N GLY A 81 7.33 8.27 -11.73
CA GLY A 81 6.39 9.29 -11.24
C GLY A 81 4.95 8.81 -11.23
N GLU A 82 4.56 7.99 -12.21
CA GLU A 82 3.23 7.37 -12.26
C GLU A 82 2.99 6.42 -11.08
N GLU A 83 4.00 5.61 -10.72
CA GLU A 83 3.95 4.74 -9.54
C GLU A 83 3.88 5.55 -8.22
N LEU A 84 4.57 6.68 -8.14
CA LEU A 84 4.47 7.60 -6.98
C LEU A 84 3.08 8.25 -6.89
N GLU A 85 2.51 8.68 -8.02
CA GLU A 85 1.14 9.19 -8.06
C GLU A 85 0.12 8.12 -7.67
N ALA A 86 0.30 6.88 -8.12
CA ALA A 86 -0.55 5.76 -7.71
C ALA A 86 -0.47 5.52 -6.20
N LEU A 87 0.74 5.56 -5.62
CA LEU A 87 0.96 5.47 -4.17
C LEU A 87 0.22 6.59 -3.42
N GLN A 88 0.24 7.83 -3.93
CA GLN A 88 -0.51 8.96 -3.37
C GLN A 88 -2.00 8.66 -3.23
N VAL A 89 -2.60 8.09 -4.29
CA VAL A 89 -4.02 7.76 -4.32
C VAL A 89 -4.31 6.62 -3.36
N ILE A 90 -3.44 5.61 -3.27
CA ILE A 90 -3.58 4.51 -2.31
C ILE A 90 -3.55 5.01 -0.86
N ILE A 91 -2.63 5.92 -0.53
CA ILE A 91 -2.56 6.53 0.81
C ILE A 91 -3.83 7.37 1.08
N SER A 92 -4.31 8.10 0.08
CA SER A 92 -5.57 8.85 0.19
C SER A 92 -6.77 7.93 0.44
N LEU A 93 -6.81 6.77 -0.22
CA LEU A 93 -7.83 5.74 0.00
C LEU A 93 -7.75 5.14 1.40
N TRP A 94 -6.55 4.94 1.93
CA TRP A 94 -6.37 4.42 3.28
C TRP A 94 -7.00 5.29 4.38
N VAL A 95 -7.06 6.61 4.17
CA VAL A 95 -7.75 7.52 5.09
C VAL A 95 -9.26 7.27 5.16
N VAL A 96 -9.86 6.72 4.09
CA VAL A 96 -11.33 6.57 3.94
C VAL A 96 -11.78 5.12 3.87
N ARG A 97 -10.88 4.18 3.56
CA ARG A 97 -11.13 2.73 3.45
C ARG A 97 -10.32 1.99 4.50
N ASP A 98 -10.82 0.82 4.90
CA ASP A 98 -10.13 -0.05 5.85
C ASP A 98 -8.98 -0.79 5.14
N ILE A 99 -7.92 -0.06 4.85
CA ILE A 99 -6.63 -0.59 4.38
C ILE A 99 -5.72 -0.63 5.61
N ARG A 100 -4.98 -1.71 5.77
CA ARG A 100 -4.03 -1.89 6.88
C ARG A 100 -2.67 -2.09 6.28
N PHE A 101 -1.80 -1.09 6.41
CA PHE A 101 -0.42 -1.22 6.00
C PHE A 101 0.39 -1.91 7.08
N HIS A 102 1.27 -2.81 6.64
CA HIS A 102 2.17 -3.58 7.48
C HIS A 102 3.60 -3.25 7.08
N ILE A 103 4.40 -2.89 8.08
CA ILE A 103 5.84 -2.84 7.95
C ILE A 103 6.39 -4.10 8.58
N LEU A 104 7.06 -4.91 7.77
CA LEU A 104 7.65 -6.17 8.20
C LEU A 104 9.00 -5.92 8.89
N GLU A 105 9.34 -6.75 9.88
CA GLU A 105 10.52 -6.50 10.72
C GLU A 105 11.82 -6.55 9.91
N GLY A 106 11.85 -7.37 8.86
CA GLY A 106 13.02 -7.48 7.99
C GLY A 106 13.40 -6.18 7.26
N THR A 107 12.45 -5.25 7.13
CA THR A 107 12.59 -3.95 6.48
C THR A 107 13.44 -3.00 7.34
N ILE A 108 13.45 -3.20 8.66
CA ILE A 108 14.22 -2.40 9.64
C ILE A 108 15.74 -2.65 9.49
N ALA A 109 16.13 -3.83 9.04
CA ALA A 109 17.54 -4.25 9.00
C ALA A 109 18.31 -3.73 7.77
N ASP A 110 17.63 -3.18 6.76
CA ASP A 110 18.18 -2.97 5.41
C ASP A 110 18.59 -1.53 5.10
N SER A 111 18.94 -0.73 6.11
CA SER A 111 19.61 0.56 5.85
C SER A 111 21.09 0.33 5.51
N ARG A 112 21.37 -0.12 4.29
CA ARG A 112 22.72 -0.49 3.80
C ARG A 112 23.68 0.68 3.55
N THR A 113 23.37 1.91 3.96
CA THR A 113 24.23 3.08 3.74
C THR A 113 24.67 3.73 5.05
N PRO A 114 25.97 4.06 5.22
CA PRO A 114 26.43 4.83 6.36
C PRO A 114 25.93 6.27 6.25
N LEU A 115 24.73 6.50 6.78
CA LEU A 115 24.19 7.84 7.01
C LEU A 115 24.89 8.47 8.21
N SER A 116 25.04 9.80 8.19
CA SER A 116 25.44 10.56 9.39
C SER A 116 24.49 10.26 10.55
N ASP A 117 24.99 10.32 11.78
CA ASP A 117 24.22 9.95 12.97
C ASP A 117 22.92 10.75 13.11
N GLU A 118 22.94 12.02 12.68
CA GLU A 118 21.79 12.90 12.65
C GLU A 118 20.71 12.45 11.65
N ARG A 119 21.11 12.11 10.41
CA ARG A 119 20.17 11.57 9.39
C ARG A 119 19.61 10.22 9.81
N ARG A 120 20.40 9.40 10.53
CA ARG A 120 19.96 8.12 11.09
C ARG A 120 18.97 8.30 12.24
N ALA A 121 19.14 9.32 13.09
CA ALA A 121 18.19 9.64 14.14
C ALA A 121 16.84 10.10 13.55
N ARG A 122 16.89 11.01 12.56
CA ARG A 122 15.68 11.51 11.87
C ARG A 122 14.91 10.41 11.15
N ARG A 123 15.58 9.54 10.38
CA ARG A 123 14.93 8.39 9.73
C ARG A 123 14.29 7.44 10.74
N ARG A 124 14.93 7.18 11.89
CA ARG A 124 14.35 6.36 12.97
C ARG A 124 13.14 7.02 13.64
N GLN A 125 13.08 8.34 13.70
CA GLN A 125 11.91 9.06 14.21
C GLN A 125 10.76 9.05 13.20
N ALA A 126 11.02 9.39 11.93
CA ALA A 126 10.03 9.28 10.86
C ALA A 126 9.45 7.87 10.76
N TRP A 127 10.32 6.86 10.90
CA TRP A 127 9.92 5.47 10.98
C TRP A 127 8.99 5.17 12.15
N ARG A 128 9.35 5.61 13.37
CA ARG A 128 8.51 5.41 14.56
C ARG A 128 7.14 6.07 14.41
N GLU A 129 7.10 7.33 14.00
CA GLU A 129 5.84 8.06 13.77
C GLU A 129 4.97 7.36 12.71
N PHE A 130 5.60 6.83 11.66
CA PHE A 130 4.90 6.03 10.66
C PHE A 130 4.36 4.72 11.25
N CYS A 131 5.15 3.98 12.01
CA CYS A 131 4.69 2.78 12.72
C CYS A 131 3.55 3.07 13.70
N ASP A 132 3.64 4.20 14.43
CA ASP A 132 2.61 4.64 15.37
C ASP A 132 1.30 4.98 14.62
N ALA A 133 1.38 5.59 13.43
CA ALA A 133 0.22 5.79 12.56
C ALA A 133 -0.48 4.48 12.17
N LEU A 134 0.29 3.41 11.97
CA LEU A 134 -0.22 2.08 11.63
C LEU A 134 -0.79 1.35 12.85
N ALA A 135 -0.19 1.52 14.02
CA ALA A 135 -0.59 0.85 15.27
C ALA A 135 -1.94 1.32 15.82
N LEU A 136 -2.43 2.49 15.40
CA LEU A 136 -3.77 3.00 15.76
C LEU A 136 -4.93 2.16 15.21
N VAL A 137 -4.65 1.14 14.39
CA VAL A 137 -5.65 0.18 13.91
C VAL A 137 -5.48 -1.12 14.70
N ALA A 138 -6.46 -1.49 15.52
CA ALA A 138 -6.46 -2.80 16.17
C ALA A 138 -6.40 -3.90 15.11
N ASP A 139 -5.26 -4.60 15.06
CA ASP A 139 -4.99 -5.65 14.11
C ASP A 139 -5.23 -7.00 14.78
N ASP A 140 -6.36 -7.63 14.45
CA ASP A 140 -6.70 -8.95 14.95
C ASP A 140 -6.36 -9.99 13.88
N GLU A 141 -5.21 -10.64 14.03
CA GLU A 141 -4.76 -11.69 13.12
C GLU A 141 -5.75 -12.85 13.03
N SER A 142 -6.57 -13.08 14.06
CA SER A 142 -7.55 -14.17 14.09
C SER A 142 -8.68 -14.01 13.06
N LEU A 143 -8.89 -12.79 12.55
CA LEU A 143 -9.87 -12.49 11.51
C LEU A 143 -9.36 -12.78 10.09
N ARG A 144 -8.07 -13.12 9.92
CA ARG A 144 -7.47 -13.48 8.63
C ARG A 144 -7.81 -14.94 8.28
N ILE A 145 -8.95 -15.11 7.62
CA ILE A 145 -9.48 -16.40 7.15
C ILE A 145 -8.41 -17.18 6.35
N ASP A 146 -8.42 -18.49 6.55
CA ASP A 146 -7.43 -19.41 6.01
C ASP A 146 -7.33 -19.34 4.47
N THR A 147 -6.10 -19.22 3.99
CA THR A 147 -5.71 -19.49 2.61
C THR A 147 -5.60 -21.01 2.39
N LEU A 148 -5.52 -21.44 1.13
CA LEU A 148 -5.25 -22.85 0.82
C LEU A 148 -3.99 -23.32 1.57
N LEU A 149 -4.16 -24.34 2.42
CA LEU A 149 -3.05 -24.98 3.14
C LEU A 149 -2.20 -25.76 2.14
N LEU A 150 -1.20 -25.11 1.57
CA LEU A 150 -0.24 -25.72 0.66
C LEU A 150 0.96 -26.31 1.44
N PRO A 151 1.60 -27.38 0.94
CA PRO A 151 2.79 -27.94 1.56
C PRO A 151 3.91 -26.91 1.71
N ARG A 152 4.67 -26.97 2.81
CA ARG A 152 5.83 -26.07 3.04
C ARG A 152 6.86 -26.12 1.91
N SER A 153 7.05 -27.28 1.28
CA SER A 153 7.95 -27.45 0.13
C SER A 153 7.48 -26.66 -1.10
N ALA A 154 6.16 -26.57 -1.34
CA ALA A 154 5.61 -25.77 -2.42
C ALA A 154 5.87 -24.28 -2.18
N LEU A 155 5.73 -23.81 -0.93
CA LEU A 155 6.05 -22.42 -0.57
C LEU A 155 7.53 -22.12 -0.77
N GLN A 156 8.43 -23.03 -0.37
CA GLN A 156 9.87 -22.85 -0.57
C GLN A 156 10.24 -22.74 -2.06
N ASN A 157 9.63 -23.56 -2.91
CA ASN A 157 9.85 -23.49 -4.36
C ASN A 157 9.34 -22.17 -4.94
N ALA A 158 8.19 -21.68 -4.47
CA ALA A 158 7.65 -20.40 -4.92
C ALA A 158 8.53 -19.22 -4.46
N LEU A 159 9.01 -19.25 -3.22
CA LEU A 159 9.94 -18.24 -2.68
C LEU A 159 11.30 -18.25 -3.37
N ALA A 160 11.74 -19.39 -3.93
CA ALA A 160 12.98 -19.46 -4.71
C ALA A 160 12.93 -18.60 -5.98
N MET A 161 11.74 -18.28 -6.50
CA MET A 161 11.52 -17.38 -7.63
C MET A 161 11.72 -15.90 -7.26
N VAL A 162 11.64 -15.55 -5.98
CA VAL A 162 11.94 -14.20 -5.49
C VAL A 162 13.46 -14.04 -5.38
N PRO A 163 14.04 -12.88 -5.77
CA PRO A 163 15.46 -12.60 -5.62
C PRO A 163 16.00 -12.97 -4.23
N ALA A 164 17.18 -13.60 -4.19
CA ALA A 164 17.79 -13.99 -2.93
C ALA A 164 18.20 -12.75 -2.13
N GLY A 165 17.88 -12.73 -0.84
CA GLY A 165 18.19 -11.60 0.03
C GLY A 165 17.04 -11.26 0.97
N ASN A 166 16.96 -9.98 1.34
CA ASN A 166 15.96 -9.47 2.25
C ASN A 166 14.54 -9.58 1.67
N ASP A 167 14.36 -9.29 0.38
CA ASP A 167 13.07 -9.33 -0.29
C ASP A 167 12.38 -10.70 -0.18
N ARG A 168 13.14 -11.79 -0.35
CA ARG A 168 12.61 -13.15 -0.16
C ARG A 168 12.13 -13.39 1.28
N ARG A 169 12.85 -12.86 2.27
CA ARG A 169 12.47 -12.96 3.68
C ARG A 169 11.19 -12.16 3.95
N LEU A 170 11.10 -10.94 3.42
CA LEU A 170 9.92 -10.08 3.52
C LEU A 170 8.68 -10.71 2.87
N VAL A 171 8.83 -11.27 1.66
CA VAL A 171 7.74 -11.98 1.00
C VAL A 171 7.31 -13.21 1.80
N ALA A 172 8.27 -13.97 2.37
CA ALA A 172 7.96 -15.12 3.21
C ALA A 172 7.19 -14.72 4.48
N GLU A 173 7.60 -13.63 5.14
CA GLU A 173 6.93 -13.07 6.32
C GLU A 173 5.51 -12.60 5.95
N ALA A 174 5.33 -11.93 4.81
CA ALA A 174 4.00 -11.52 4.33
C ALA A 174 3.04 -12.70 4.12
N VAL A 175 3.53 -13.82 3.60
CA VAL A 175 2.74 -15.06 3.47
C VAL A 175 2.40 -15.63 4.84
N GLN A 176 3.37 -15.70 5.76
CA GLN A 176 3.17 -16.24 7.11
C GLN A 176 2.16 -15.42 7.91
N SER A 177 2.21 -14.11 7.80
CA SER A 177 1.26 -13.17 8.40
C SER A 177 -0.08 -13.08 7.64
N ARG A 178 -0.27 -13.90 6.59
CA ARG A 178 -1.51 -14.00 5.80
C ARG A 178 -1.97 -12.68 5.19
N LEU A 179 -1.01 -11.82 4.81
CA LEU A 179 -1.31 -10.55 4.17
C LEU A 179 -1.93 -10.77 2.78
N HIS A 180 -2.65 -9.77 2.28
CA HIS A 180 -3.34 -9.87 0.99
C HIS A 180 -2.43 -9.44 -0.16
N VAL A 181 -1.67 -8.37 0.06
CA VAL A 181 -0.82 -7.74 -0.96
C VAL A 181 0.57 -7.49 -0.38
N PHE A 182 1.61 -7.80 -1.13
CA PHE A 182 2.96 -7.32 -0.95
C PHE A 182 3.24 -6.27 -2.03
N LEU A 183 3.34 -5.02 -1.60
CA LEU A 183 3.50 -3.87 -2.48
C LEU A 183 4.99 -3.60 -2.71
N THR A 184 5.43 -3.59 -3.96
CA THR A 184 6.84 -3.37 -4.34
C THR A 184 6.94 -2.80 -5.76
N ARG A 185 8.04 -2.08 -6.03
CA ARG A 185 8.41 -1.67 -7.40
C ARG A 185 9.56 -2.50 -7.98
N ASP A 186 10.09 -3.46 -7.22
CA ASP A 186 11.19 -4.30 -7.68
C ASP A 186 10.71 -5.26 -8.77
N LYS A 187 11.24 -5.09 -9.99
CA LYS A 187 10.86 -5.91 -11.17
C LYS A 187 11.17 -7.40 -10.97
N GLY A 188 12.21 -7.73 -10.20
CA GLY A 188 12.57 -9.10 -9.87
C GLY A 188 11.56 -9.73 -8.90
N VAL A 189 11.10 -8.98 -7.89
CA VAL A 189 10.05 -9.46 -6.98
C VAL A 189 8.70 -9.56 -7.69
N LEU A 190 8.35 -8.58 -8.53
CA LEU A 190 7.13 -8.58 -9.36
C LEU A 190 7.05 -9.78 -10.30
N ALA A 191 8.19 -10.27 -10.80
CA ALA A 191 8.23 -11.47 -11.65
C ALA A 191 7.73 -12.74 -10.94
N ALA A 192 7.76 -12.78 -9.59
CA ALA A 192 7.30 -13.92 -8.81
C ALA A 192 5.79 -13.91 -8.50
N LYS A 193 5.02 -12.92 -9.00
CA LYS A 193 3.60 -12.71 -8.65
C LYS A 193 2.71 -13.94 -8.82
N GLU A 194 2.85 -14.68 -9.93
CA GLU A 194 2.01 -15.86 -10.20
C GLU A 194 2.37 -17.04 -9.31
N ALA A 195 3.63 -17.16 -8.88
CA ALA A 195 4.08 -18.24 -8.01
C ALA A 195 3.54 -18.10 -6.57
N LEU A 196 3.34 -16.86 -6.11
CA LEU A 196 2.89 -16.54 -4.74
C LEU A 196 1.37 -16.46 -4.61
N ARG A 197 0.66 -16.26 -5.72
CA ARG A 197 -0.81 -16.20 -5.79
C ARG A 197 -1.52 -17.40 -5.13
N PRO A 198 -1.11 -18.67 -5.33
CA PRO A 198 -1.76 -19.82 -4.68
C PRO A 198 -1.67 -19.81 -3.15
N PHE A 199 -0.68 -19.10 -2.59
CA PHE A 199 -0.49 -18.95 -1.15
C PHE A 199 -1.31 -17.78 -0.56
N GLY A 200 -2.14 -17.13 -1.39
CA GLY A 200 -3.02 -16.05 -0.99
C GLY A 200 -2.34 -14.69 -0.89
N LEU A 201 -1.14 -14.53 -1.43
CA LEU A 201 -0.43 -13.26 -1.51
C LEU A 201 -0.39 -12.75 -2.96
N LEU A 202 -0.83 -11.52 -3.17
CA LEU A 202 -0.63 -10.78 -4.42
C LEU A 202 0.67 -9.98 -4.32
N ILE A 203 1.54 -10.06 -5.32
CA ILE A 203 2.67 -9.13 -5.46
C ILE A 203 2.27 -8.11 -6.53
N MET A 204 2.26 -6.82 -6.16
CA MET A 204 1.74 -5.73 -7.00
C MET A 204 2.63 -4.49 -6.91
N SER A 205 2.69 -3.73 -8.01
CA SER A 205 3.13 -2.33 -7.94
C SER A 205 2.03 -1.43 -7.37
N PRO A 206 2.36 -0.20 -6.91
CA PRO A 206 1.35 0.81 -6.62
C PRO A 206 0.31 1.00 -7.74
N GLY A 207 0.74 1.04 -9.00
CA GLY A 207 -0.15 1.10 -10.16
C GLY A 207 -1.12 -0.09 -10.23
N ASP A 208 -0.59 -1.32 -10.19
CA ASP A 208 -1.41 -2.55 -10.23
C ASP A 208 -2.42 -2.60 -9.07
N LEU A 209 -2.00 -2.20 -7.86
CA LEU A 209 -2.90 -2.17 -6.69
C LEU A 209 -3.99 -1.11 -6.85
N LEU A 210 -3.66 0.07 -7.39
CA LEU A 210 -4.65 1.12 -7.63
C LEU A 210 -5.70 0.66 -8.64
N GLU A 211 -5.29 0.00 -9.72
CA GLU A 211 -6.22 -0.58 -10.70
C GLU A 211 -7.12 -1.65 -10.05
N ALA A 212 -6.55 -2.54 -9.24
CA ALA A 212 -7.32 -3.56 -8.54
C ALA A 212 -8.32 -2.95 -7.54
N LEU A 213 -7.94 -1.89 -6.83
CA LEU A 213 -8.78 -1.12 -5.94
C LEU A 213 -9.91 -0.40 -6.71
N ALA A 214 -9.60 0.18 -7.86
CA ALA A 214 -10.59 0.80 -8.74
C ALA A 214 -11.62 -0.22 -9.24
N ALA A 215 -11.17 -1.38 -9.71
CA ALA A 215 -12.03 -2.48 -10.13
C ALA A 215 -12.88 -3.05 -8.98
N ALA A 216 -12.42 -2.93 -7.74
CA ALA A 216 -13.18 -3.27 -6.53
C ALA A 216 -14.12 -2.16 -6.04
N GLY A 217 -14.19 -1.02 -6.74
CA GLY A 217 -15.03 0.13 -6.37
C GLY A 217 -14.45 1.01 -5.26
N ALA A 218 -13.22 0.78 -4.83
CA ALA A 218 -12.62 1.50 -3.70
C ALA A 218 -12.56 3.01 -3.93
N ILE A 219 -12.34 3.43 -5.18
CA ILE A 219 -12.17 4.83 -5.58
C ILE A 219 -13.47 5.65 -5.57
N HIS A 220 -14.64 5.03 -5.48
CA HIS A 220 -15.93 5.74 -5.51
C HIS A 220 -16.01 6.87 -4.48
N CYS A 221 -15.45 6.67 -3.29
CA CYS A 221 -15.42 7.65 -2.21
C CYS A 221 -14.59 8.91 -2.52
N LEU A 222 -13.61 8.82 -3.42
CA LEU A 222 -12.80 9.97 -3.85
C LEU A 222 -13.46 10.75 -5.00
N LEU A 223 -14.36 10.10 -5.75
CA LEU A 223 -15.01 10.66 -6.93
C LEU A 223 -16.38 11.26 -6.62
N ASP A 224 -17.14 10.64 -5.72
CA ASP A 224 -18.48 11.08 -5.35
C ASP A 224 -18.65 11.10 -3.82
N ARG A 225 -19.05 12.26 -3.32
CA ARG A 225 -19.27 12.51 -1.88
C ARG A 225 -20.36 11.60 -1.29
N ARG A 226 -21.28 11.09 -2.10
CA ARG A 226 -22.33 10.14 -1.66
C ARG A 226 -21.76 8.80 -1.20
N HIS A 227 -20.53 8.48 -1.59
CA HIS A 227 -19.83 7.27 -1.17
C HIS A 227 -18.78 7.55 -0.09
N LEU A 228 -18.74 8.76 0.49
CA LEU A 228 -17.95 9.03 1.68
C LEU A 228 -18.64 8.43 2.91
N TYR A 229 -17.85 7.79 3.77
CA TYR A 229 -18.33 7.15 4.98
C TYR A 229 -18.20 8.08 6.17
N TRP A 230 -19.22 8.07 7.05
CA TRP A 230 -19.22 8.79 8.32
C TRP A 230 -19.55 7.84 9.48
N PRO A 231 -18.84 7.90 10.62
CA PRO A 231 -17.66 8.73 10.88
C PRO A 231 -16.48 8.36 9.98
N MET A 232 -15.67 9.36 9.60
CA MET A 232 -14.44 9.09 8.86
C MET A 232 -13.48 8.26 9.73
N PRO A 233 -12.72 7.31 9.13
CA PRO A 233 -11.63 6.65 9.83
C PRO A 233 -10.66 7.67 10.44
N ASP A 234 -10.19 7.32 11.63
CA ASP A 234 -9.48 8.16 12.59
C ASP A 234 -8.48 9.18 12.01
N GLN A 235 -8.76 10.48 12.20
CA GLN A 235 -7.89 11.58 11.77
C GLN A 235 -6.54 11.61 12.52
N GLN A 236 -6.38 10.90 13.64
CA GLN A 236 -5.09 10.76 14.32
C GLN A 236 -4.05 10.08 13.43
N ARG A 237 -4.45 9.13 12.56
CA ARG A 237 -3.55 8.48 11.59
C ARG A 237 -2.90 9.48 10.65
N VAL A 238 -3.70 10.42 10.14
CA VAL A 238 -3.23 11.49 9.25
C VAL A 238 -2.21 12.38 9.96
N SER A 239 -2.46 12.70 11.24
CA SER A 239 -1.51 13.49 12.03
C SER A 239 -0.14 12.80 12.17
N HIS A 240 -0.11 11.49 12.43
CA HIS A 240 1.16 10.76 12.56
C HIS A 240 1.90 10.62 11.22
N LEU A 241 1.18 10.45 10.10
CA LEU A 241 1.81 10.46 8.77
C LEU A 241 2.43 11.80 8.43
N ILE A 242 1.73 12.90 8.72
CA ILE A 242 2.26 14.24 8.49
C ILE A 242 3.48 14.48 9.39
N ARG A 243 3.44 14.03 10.66
CA ARG A 243 4.58 14.09 11.57
C ARG A 243 5.77 13.25 11.11
N ALA A 244 5.52 12.09 10.52
CA ALA A 244 6.56 11.26 9.92
C ALA A 244 7.28 11.99 8.76
N LEU A 245 6.67 13.04 8.21
CA LEU A 245 7.20 13.85 7.11
C LEU A 245 7.69 15.25 7.53
N ASP A 246 7.49 15.67 8.79
CA ASP A 246 7.70 17.05 9.23
C ASP A 246 9.17 17.48 9.06
N PRO A 247 9.46 18.51 8.23
CA PRO A 247 10.78 19.03 7.99
C PRO A 247 11.18 20.17 8.95
N THR A 248 10.47 20.41 10.05
CA THR A 248 10.86 21.48 11.01
C THR A 248 12.20 21.23 11.73
N GLU A 249 12.83 20.06 11.56
CA GLU A 249 14.28 19.85 11.85
C GLU A 249 15.19 19.92 10.60
N PHE A 250 14.63 20.02 9.39
CA PHE A 250 15.37 20.13 8.12
C PHE A 250 15.70 21.57 7.70
N ARG A 251 15.20 22.57 8.42
CA ARG A 251 15.65 23.97 8.33
C ARG A 251 15.75 24.60 9.73
N ALA A 252 16.70 24.12 10.53
CA ALA A 252 17.39 24.88 11.57
C ALA A 252 18.77 24.25 11.76
#